data_AF-A0ABD5DU48-F1
#
_entry.id   AF-A0ABD5DU48-F1
#
_cell.length_a   1.000
_cell.length_b   1.000
_cell.length_c   1.000
_cell.angle_alpha   90.00
_cell.angle_beta   90.00
_cell.angle_gamma   90.00
#
_symmetry.space_group_name_H-M   'P 1'
#
loop_
_entity.id
_entity.type
_entity.pdbx_description
1 polymer ?
#
loop_
_entity_poly.entity_id
_entity_poly.type
_entity_poly.pdbx_seq_one_letter_code
_entity_poly.pdbx_strand_id
1 'polypeptide(L)' 'ATTTPPTLRLQTEAHHWTLTFPHNWFSQNALVLLDLEKEQQYWEGVPEWMLKIAEEEPDA' A
#
# COMPACT_ATOMS: atom_id res chain seq x y z
N ALA A 1 -7.30 -16.36 -2.35
CA ALA A 1 -7.89 -15.55 -3.43
C ALA A 1 -7.31 -14.15 -3.28
N THR A 2 -6.56 -13.67 -4.27
CA THR A 2 -5.99 -12.32 -4.25
C THR A 2 -7.09 -11.40 -4.73
N THR A 3 -7.84 -10.83 -3.80
CA THR A 3 -8.96 -9.93 -4.12
C THR A 3 -8.35 -8.65 -4.67
N THR A 4 -8.51 -8.35 -5.96
CA THR A 4 -8.04 -7.08 -6.51
C THR A 4 -8.78 -5.94 -5.80
N PRO A 5 -8.09 -4.93 -5.24
CA PRO A 5 -8.79 -3.81 -4.63
C PRO A 5 -9.64 -3.09 -5.69
N PRO A 6 -10.89 -2.70 -5.37
CA PRO A 6 -11.76 -1.99 -6.30
C PRO A 6 -11.19 -0.62 -6.71
N THR A 7 -10.46 0.04 -5.81
CA THR A 7 -9.73 1.28 -6.04
C THR A 7 -8.34 1.17 -5.44
N LEU A 8 -7.31 1.56 -6.20
CA LEU A 8 -5.95 1.69 -5.70
C LEU A 8 -5.37 2.97 -6.28
N ARG A 9 -5.02 3.93 -5.42
CA ARG A 9 -4.43 5.19 -5.85
C ARG A 9 -2.92 5.12 -5.62
N LEU A 10 -2.16 5.22 -6.71
CA LEU A 10 -0.71 5.32 -6.65
C LEU A 10 -0.32 6.80 -6.82
N GLN A 11 0.39 7.33 -5.83
CA GLN A 11 1.03 8.64 -5.89
C GLN A 11 2.54 8.44 -5.85
N THR A 12 3.26 9.02 -6.80
CA THR A 12 4.73 8.88 -6.89
C THR A 12 5.38 10.25 -6.79
N GLU A 13 6.14 10.47 -5.73
CA GLU A 13 7.02 11.62 -5.56
C GLU A 13 8.46 11.14 -5.74
N ALA A 14 8.93 11.18 -6.98
CA ALA A 14 10.20 10.57 -7.40
C ALA A 14 10.27 9.07 -7.02
N HIS A 15 11.10 8.71 -6.05
CA HIS A 15 11.30 7.35 -5.55
C HIS A 15 10.45 7.04 -4.30
N HIS A 16 9.65 8.00 -3.84
CA HIS A 16 8.73 7.83 -2.72
C HIS A 16 7.33 7.56 -3.27
N TRP A 17 6.89 6.30 -3.18
CA TRP A 17 5.59 5.88 -3.66
C TRP A 17 4.64 5.76 -2.49
N THR A 18 3.44 6.31 -2.64
CA THR A 18 2.34 6.16 -1.70
C THR A 18 1.22 5.40 -2.40
N LEU A 19 0.89 4.22 -1.87
CA LEU A 19 -0.25 3.41 -2.29
C LEU A 19 -1.39 3.62 -1.30
N THR A 20 -2.49 4.21 -1.77
CA THR A 20 -3.70 4.40 -0.98
C THR A 20 -4.75 3.36 -1.38
N PHE A 21 -5.10 2.51 -0.44
CA PHE A 21 -6.09 1.44 -0.56
C PHE A 21 -7.47 1.91 -0.08
N PRO A 22 -8.56 1.22 -0.46
CA PRO A 22 -9.89 1.58 0.02
C PRO A 22 -9.98 1.41 1.54
N HIS A 23 -10.85 2.18 2.17
CA HIS A 23 -11.13 2.06 3.61
C HIS A 23 -11.51 0.62 3.99
N ASN A 24 -10.96 0.12 5.11
CA ASN A 24 -11.20 -1.25 5.62
C ASN A 24 -10.79 -2.39 4.67
N TRP A 25 -9.97 -2.12 3.65
CA TRP A 25 -9.58 -3.17 2.71
C TRP A 25 -8.63 -4.19 3.33
N PHE A 26 -7.68 -3.74 4.17
CA PHE A 26 -6.76 -4.64 4.85
C PHE A 26 -7.45 -5.51 5.91
N SER A 27 -8.60 -5.08 6.46
CA SER A 27 -9.42 -5.87 7.38
C SER A 27 -9.88 -7.20 6.79
N GLN A 28 -10.06 -7.27 5.46
CA GLN A 28 -10.40 -8.51 4.74
C GLN A 28 -9.20 -9.13 4.00
N ASN A 29 -8.13 -8.37 3.76
CA ASN A 29 -6.98 -8.78 2.97
C ASN A 29 -5.67 -8.69 3.76
N ALA A 30 -5.65 -9.27 4.98
CA ALA A 30 -4.50 -9.24 5.88
C ALA A 30 -3.22 -9.85 5.27
N LEU A 31 -3.34 -10.85 4.39
CA LEU A 31 -2.18 -11.41 3.67
C LEU A 31 -1.53 -10.39 2.74
N VAL A 32 -2.33 -9.52 2.12
CA VAL A 32 -1.76 -8.49 1.23
C VAL A 32 -1.06 -7.41 2.05
N LEU A 33 -1.56 -7.08 3.25
CA LEU A 33 -0.82 -6.19 4.15
C LEU A 33 0.56 -6.77 4.48
N LEU A 34 0.62 -8.06 4.84
CA LEU A 34 1.88 -8.75 5.15
C LEU A 34 2.85 -8.76 3.97
N ASP A 35 2.35 -8.95 2.74
CA ASP A 35 3.17 -8.89 1.54
C ASP A 35 3.72 -7.47 1.31
N LEU A 36 2.89 -6.44 1.50
CA LEU A 36 3.30 -5.04 1.38
C LEU A 36 4.29 -4.62 2.46
N GLU A 37 4.12 -5.06 3.71
CA GLU A 37 5.09 -4.81 4.79
C GLU A 37 6.46 -5.39 4.42
N LYS A 38 6.48 -6.58 3.82
CA LYS A 38 7.70 -7.18 3.29
C LYS A 38 8.30 -6.35 2.16
N GLU A 39 7.46 -5.88 1.25
CA GLU A 39 7.89 -5.04 0.13
C GLU A 39 8.46 -3.69 0.61
N GLN A 40 7.86 -3.07 1.63
CA GLN A 40 8.43 -1.88 2.28
C GLN A 40 9.84 -2.16 2.81
N GLN A 41 10.06 -3.29 3.49
CA GLN A 41 11.39 -3.69 3.96
C GLN A 41 12.39 -3.92 2.82
N TYR A 42 11.95 -4.49 1.69
CA TYR A 42 12.79 -4.61 0.51
C TYR A 42 13.21 -3.23 -0.03
N TRP A 43 12.29 -2.26 -0.04
CA TRP A 43 12.54 -0.91 -0.53
C TRP A 43 13.43 -0.10 0.42
N GLU A 44 13.35 -0.32 1.73
CA GLU A 44 14.31 0.27 2.69
C GLU A 44 15.77 -0.12 2.40
N GLY A 45 16.00 -1.27 1.76
CA GLY A 45 17.33 -1.70 1.32
C GLY A 45 17.79 -1.05 0.01
N VAL A 46 16.90 -0.37 -0.71
CA VAL A 46 17.20 0.31 -1.97
C VAL A 46 17.35 1.81 -1.69
N PRO A 47 18.53 2.41 -1.99
CA PRO A 47 18.74 3.82 -1.74
C PRO A 47 17.73 4.67 -2.52
N GLU A 48 17.21 5.71 -1.87
CA GLU A 48 16.20 6.65 -2.38
C GLU A 48 14.78 6.09 -2.48
N TRP A 49 14.56 4.78 -2.39
CA TRP A 49 13.24 4.19 -2.51
C TRP A 49 12.51 4.15 -1.18
N MET A 50 11.23 4.55 -1.20
CA MET A 50 10.36 4.47 -0.04
C MET A 50 8.96 4.08 -0.49
N LEU A 51 8.41 3.02 0.08
CA LEU A 51 7.02 2.64 -0.11
C LEU A 51 6.22 3.01 1.14
N LYS A 52 5.16 3.78 0.95
CA LYS A 52 4.20 4.14 1.99
C LYS A 52 2.84 3.56 1.64
N ILE A 53 2.23 2.87 2.60
CA ILE A 53 0.88 2.34 2.47
C ILE A 53 -0.07 3.22 3.28
N ALA A 54 -1.19 3.60 2.69
CA ALA A 54 -2.25 4.37 3.31
C ALA A 54 -3.62 3.74 2.98
N GLU A 55 -4.63 4.06 3.79
CA GLU A 55 -6.03 3.75 3.49
C GLU A 55 -6.81 5.05 3.26
N GLU A 56 -7.84 5.00 2.41
CA GLU A 56 -8.78 6.10 2.21
C GLU A 56 -9.59 6.35 3.51
N GLU A 57 -9.90 7.62 3.78
CA GLU A 57 -10.83 7.97 4.85
C GLU A 57 -12.24 7.48 4.50
N PRO A 58 -13.05 7.09 5.49
CA PRO A 58 -14.45 6.76 5.24
C PRO A 58 -15.16 8.00 4.67
N ASP A 59 -15.78 7.86 3.50
CA ASP A 59 -16.66 8.89 2.94
C ASP A 59 -17.78 9.15 3.97
N ALA A 60 -17.83 10.37 4.50
CA ALA A 60 -18.67 10.77 5.64
C ALA A 60 -20.13 11.03 5.25
#